data_AF-A0A955DSW2-F1
#
_entry.id   AF-A0A955DSW2-F1
#
_cell.length_a   1.000
_cell.length_b   1.000
_cell.length_c   1.000
_cell.angle_alpha   90.00
_cell.angle_beta   90.00
_cell.angle_gamma   90.00
#
_symmetry.space_group_name_H-M   'P 1'
#
loop_
_entity.id
_entity.type
_entity.pdbx_description
1 polymer ?
#
loop_
_entity_poly.entity_id
_entity_poly.type
_entity_poly.pdbx_seq_one_letter_code
_entity_poly.pdbx_strand_id
1 'polypeptide(L)'
;NLFPKSSNRVEVDETRHEHHVVLDRTRVMDYEIHSIQRVLGYDKSNKVVQEFHPLYNARGGAEGSGCYSIRRAPRMRSARESRVGARTSYAGSEIYISLSDPGAPPVHPEVCQLGVRVLATNRDLPITMPTGSDRSDFSLEASAPVSAVRIEGGRKTPWNSFAVDEMAWRTISHFSLNYLSLLERGDDGAAGLRGLLELYTQDAASIRRQVDGIVGVSTREIVERARRAGPVTFARGLEVEVTYYASKFDGMTPYLLASVLDRFLSRYVSVNSFTRSKMVVPDSGEVVTWPSRRGNLELI
;
A
#
# COMPACT_ATOMS: atom_id res chain seq x y z
N ASN A 1 -14.62 5.56 0.00
CA ASN A 1 -14.41 5.98 -1.41
C ASN A 1 -13.83 4.81 -2.20
N LEU A 2 -14.61 3.74 -2.35
CA LEU A 2 -14.25 2.56 -3.13
C LEU A 2 -15.55 1.87 -3.54
N PHE A 3 -15.82 1.74 -4.83
CA PHE A 3 -17.08 1.20 -5.33
C PHE A 3 -16.89 0.45 -6.64
N PRO A 4 -17.73 -0.57 -6.93
CA PRO A 4 -17.67 -1.27 -8.20
C PRO A 4 -18.17 -0.38 -9.34
N LYS A 5 -17.48 -0.39 -10.48
CA LYS A 5 -17.90 0.28 -11.72
C LYS A 5 -17.43 -0.54 -12.92
N SER A 6 -18.22 -0.55 -13.99
CA SER A 6 -17.80 -1.10 -15.28
C SER A 6 -17.20 0.00 -16.14
N SER A 7 -16.12 -0.31 -16.85
CA SER A 7 -15.54 0.62 -17.82
C SER A 7 -16.41 0.72 -19.07
N ASN A 8 -16.24 1.80 -19.82
CA ASN A 8 -16.63 1.81 -21.23
C ASN A 8 -15.87 0.70 -21.98
N ARG A 9 -16.43 0.24 -23.10
CA ARG A 9 -15.76 -0.71 -23.99
C ARG A 9 -14.43 -0.14 -24.47
N VAL A 10 -13.37 -0.93 -24.32
CA VAL A 10 -12.03 -0.62 -24.82
C VAL A 10 -11.85 -1.38 -26.13
N GLU A 11 -11.60 -0.68 -27.22
CA GLU A 11 -11.34 -1.32 -28.51
C GLU A 11 -9.97 -2.01 -28.48
N VAL A 12 -9.93 -3.25 -28.96
CA VAL A 12 -8.71 -4.03 -29.08
C VAL A 12 -8.13 -3.74 -30.47
N ASP A 13 -6.96 -3.11 -30.47
CA ASP A 13 -6.18 -2.78 -31.67
C ASP A 13 -4.94 -3.68 -31.67
N GLU A 14 -4.85 -4.59 -32.65
CA GLU A 14 -3.73 -5.55 -32.77
C GLU A 14 -2.37 -4.86 -32.97
N THR A 15 -2.36 -3.60 -33.42
CA THR A 15 -1.11 -2.84 -33.60
C THR A 15 -0.56 -2.28 -32.29
N ARG A 16 -1.36 -2.29 -31.20
CA ARG A 16 -0.98 -1.76 -29.89
C ARG A 16 -0.80 -2.89 -28.90
N HIS A 17 0.32 -2.86 -28.18
CA HIS A 17 0.61 -3.79 -27.09
C HIS A 17 -0.21 -3.51 -25.82
N GLU A 18 -0.66 -2.27 -25.64
CA GLU A 18 -1.37 -1.83 -24.43
C GLU A 18 -2.63 -1.03 -24.78
N HIS A 19 -3.69 -1.26 -24.02
CA HIS A 19 -4.97 -0.58 -24.16
C HIS A 19 -5.30 0.23 -22.91
N HIS A 20 -5.57 1.53 -23.09
CA HIS A 20 -5.95 2.42 -22.00
C HIS A 20 -7.38 2.14 -21.53
N VAL A 21 -7.54 1.81 -20.25
CA VAL A 21 -8.84 1.57 -19.63
C VAL A 21 -9.39 2.86 -19.05
N VAL A 22 -10.46 3.37 -19.65
CA VAL A 22 -11.17 4.56 -19.19
C VAL A 22 -12.54 4.17 -18.66
N LEU A 23 -12.84 4.55 -17.41
CA LEU A 23 -14.09 4.21 -16.75
C LEU A 23 -15.30 4.88 -17.40
N ASP A 24 -15.19 6.18 -17.66
CA ASP A 24 -16.23 6.99 -18.26
C ASP A 24 -15.57 8.04 -19.16
N ARG A 25 -15.81 7.94 -20.47
CA ARG A 25 -15.20 8.86 -21.46
C ARG A 25 -15.70 10.31 -21.32
N THR A 26 -16.86 10.52 -20.69
CA THR A 26 -17.41 11.86 -20.46
C THR A 26 -16.85 12.51 -19.19
N ARG A 27 -16.38 11.69 -18.23
CA ARG A 27 -15.91 12.11 -16.91
C ARG A 27 -14.57 11.47 -16.54
N VAL A 28 -13.59 11.60 -17.44
CA VAL A 28 -12.25 10.99 -17.30
C VAL A 28 -11.52 11.47 -16.04
N MET A 29 -11.81 12.69 -15.56
CA MET A 29 -11.19 13.27 -14.38
C MET A 29 -11.81 12.85 -13.06
N ASP A 30 -13.01 12.30 -13.06
CA ASP A 30 -13.77 12.12 -11.82
C ASP A 30 -13.50 10.77 -11.16
N TYR A 31 -13.04 9.80 -11.96
CA TYR A 31 -12.81 8.45 -11.51
C TYR A 31 -11.37 8.01 -11.71
N GLU A 32 -10.91 7.19 -10.79
CA GLU A 32 -9.63 6.51 -10.88
C GLU A 32 -9.82 5.03 -10.58
N ILE A 33 -9.15 4.18 -11.36
CA ILE A 33 -9.26 2.73 -11.19
C ILE A 33 -8.35 2.32 -10.02
N HIS A 34 -8.92 1.75 -8.96
CA HIS A 34 -8.16 1.19 -7.84
C HIS A 34 -7.63 -0.20 -8.18
N SER A 35 -8.53 -1.11 -8.58
CA SER A 35 -8.16 -2.49 -8.94
C SER A 35 -9.10 -3.06 -9.98
N ILE A 36 -8.57 -3.88 -10.87
CA ILE A 36 -9.36 -4.62 -11.86
C ILE A 36 -9.87 -5.91 -11.21
N GLN A 37 -11.18 -6.13 -11.29
CA GLN A 37 -11.84 -7.32 -10.74
C GLN A 37 -12.03 -8.40 -11.81
N ARG A 38 -12.35 -8.01 -13.04
CA ARG A 38 -12.65 -8.94 -14.13
C ARG A 38 -12.42 -8.28 -15.49
N VAL A 39 -11.90 -9.05 -16.45
CA VAL A 39 -11.70 -8.61 -17.83
C VAL A 39 -12.37 -9.61 -18.76
N LEU A 40 -13.27 -9.14 -19.61
CA LEU A 40 -14.01 -9.96 -20.58
C LEU A 40 -13.76 -9.43 -21.99
N GLY A 41 -13.48 -10.33 -22.93
CA GLY A 41 -13.40 -10.08 -24.36
C GLY A 41 -14.75 -10.27 -25.04
N TYR A 42 -15.10 -9.33 -25.91
CA TYR A 42 -16.35 -9.30 -26.67
C TYR A 42 -16.09 -9.26 -28.17
N ASP A 43 -16.97 -9.91 -28.93
CA ASP A 43 -16.99 -9.83 -30.39
C ASP A 43 -17.70 -8.58 -30.93
N LYS A 44 -17.77 -8.46 -32.26
CA LYS A 44 -18.52 -7.40 -32.96
C LYS A 44 -20.04 -7.43 -32.67
N SER A 45 -20.56 -8.58 -32.26
CA SER A 45 -21.97 -8.79 -31.89
C SER A 45 -22.22 -8.57 -30.39
N ASN A 46 -21.21 -8.09 -29.65
CA ASN A 46 -21.25 -7.86 -28.19
C ASN A 46 -21.52 -9.13 -27.36
N LYS A 47 -21.19 -10.31 -27.90
CA LYS A 47 -21.19 -11.59 -27.18
C LYS A 47 -19.84 -11.78 -26.49
N VAL A 48 -19.87 -12.36 -25.28
CA VAL A 48 -18.64 -12.73 -24.56
C VAL A 48 -17.99 -13.90 -25.30
N VAL A 49 -16.76 -13.69 -25.76
CA VAL A 49 -15.94 -14.70 -26.44
C VAL A 49 -15.03 -15.40 -25.44
N GLN A 50 -14.35 -14.61 -24.61
CA GLN A 50 -13.29 -15.10 -23.74
C GLN A 50 -13.23 -14.28 -22.45
N GLU A 51 -12.85 -14.92 -21.35
CA GLU A 51 -12.50 -14.26 -20.10
C GLU A 51 -10.98 -14.25 -19.94
N PHE A 52 -10.42 -13.10 -19.56
CA PHE A 52 -8.98 -12.97 -19.32
C PHE A 52 -8.68 -13.02 -17.82
N HIS A 53 -7.60 -13.71 -17.46
CA HIS A 53 -7.13 -13.84 -16.09
C HIS A 53 -5.85 -13.04 -15.84
N PRO A 54 -5.60 -12.57 -14.60
CA PRO A 54 -4.35 -11.86 -14.29
C PRO A 54 -3.13 -12.75 -14.53
N LEU A 55 -2.13 -12.24 -15.27
CA LEU A 55 -0.91 -12.97 -15.61
C LEU A 55 -0.16 -13.46 -14.36
N TYR A 56 -0.11 -12.64 -13.31
CA TYR A 56 0.63 -12.91 -12.08
C TYR A 56 -0.21 -13.63 -11.00
N ASN A 57 -1.29 -14.30 -11.38
CA ASN A 57 -2.10 -15.04 -10.42
C ASN A 57 -1.42 -16.37 -10.05
N ALA A 58 -1.07 -16.55 -8.77
CA ALA A 58 -0.45 -17.78 -8.26
C ALA A 58 -1.35 -19.02 -8.37
N ARG A 59 -2.66 -18.81 -8.55
CA ARG A 59 -3.63 -19.86 -8.89
C ARG A 59 -3.83 -19.80 -10.40
N GLY A 60 -3.06 -20.61 -11.13
CA GLY A 60 -3.02 -20.63 -12.59
C GLY A 60 -4.41 -20.56 -13.22
N GLY A 61 -4.54 -19.73 -14.26
CA GLY A 61 -5.67 -19.85 -15.18
C GLY A 61 -5.69 -21.25 -15.80
N ALA A 62 -6.87 -21.72 -16.23
CA ALA A 62 -6.94 -22.97 -16.97
C ALA A 62 -5.95 -22.91 -18.14
N GLU A 63 -5.17 -23.97 -18.36
CA GLU A 63 -4.17 -24.04 -19.43
C GLU A 63 -4.79 -23.59 -20.76
N GLY A 64 -4.18 -22.60 -21.42
CA GLY A 64 -4.69 -22.01 -22.67
C GLY A 64 -5.71 -20.88 -22.51
N SER A 65 -5.95 -20.37 -21.30
CA SER A 65 -6.77 -19.17 -21.10
C SER A 65 -5.99 -17.89 -21.37
N GLY A 66 -6.66 -16.89 -21.95
CA GLY A 66 -6.11 -15.56 -22.15
C GLY A 66 -5.70 -14.93 -20.82
N CYS A 67 -4.51 -14.33 -20.79
CA CYS A 67 -3.98 -13.62 -19.65
C CYS A 67 -3.96 -12.11 -19.92
N TYR A 68 -3.96 -11.33 -18.85
CA TYR A 68 -3.73 -9.89 -18.92
C TYR A 68 -2.72 -9.44 -17.86
N SER A 69 -1.89 -8.47 -18.22
CA SER A 69 -1.05 -7.74 -17.29
C SER A 69 -1.51 -6.28 -17.20
N ILE A 70 -1.20 -5.64 -16.08
CA ILE A 70 -1.61 -4.26 -15.80
C ILE A 70 -0.36 -3.40 -15.66
N ARG A 71 -0.34 -2.28 -16.37
CA ARG A 71 0.59 -1.19 -16.12
C ARG A 71 -0.16 0.02 -15.59
N ARG A 72 0.25 0.52 -14.43
CA ARG A 72 -0.26 1.78 -13.87
C ARG A 72 0.78 2.86 -14.14
N ALA A 73 0.36 3.95 -14.79
CA ALA A 73 1.23 5.07 -15.09
C ALA A 73 0.70 6.35 -14.42
N PRO A 74 1.57 7.27 -13.97
CA PRO A 74 1.15 8.61 -13.59
C PRO A 74 0.51 9.29 -14.80
N ARG A 75 -0.59 10.00 -14.58
CA ARG A 75 -1.18 10.77 -15.67
C ARG A 75 -0.28 11.94 -16.05
N MET A 76 -0.07 12.11 -17.35
CA MET A 76 0.54 13.33 -17.88
C MET A 76 -0.46 14.49 -17.83
N ARG A 77 -0.02 15.63 -17.28
CA ARG A 77 -0.80 16.87 -17.29
C ARG A 77 -1.03 17.32 -18.74
N SER A 78 -2.26 17.71 -19.06
CA SER A 78 -2.57 18.25 -20.38
C SER A 78 -1.88 19.60 -20.59
N ALA A 79 -1.65 19.98 -21.86
CA ALA A 79 -1.06 21.28 -22.20
C ALA A 79 -1.84 22.47 -21.61
N ARG A 80 -3.16 22.33 -21.45
CA ARG A 80 -4.02 23.34 -20.81
C ARG A 80 -3.77 23.41 -19.29
N GLU A 81 -3.69 22.28 -18.61
CA GLU A 81 -3.38 22.22 -17.17
C GLU A 81 -1.98 22.79 -16.87
N SER A 82 -1.01 22.56 -17.76
CA SER A 82 0.33 23.17 -17.61
C SER A 82 0.33 24.69 -17.78
N ARG A 83 -0.63 25.26 -18.52
CA ARG A 83 -0.73 26.72 -18.76
C ARG A 83 -1.60 27.44 -17.73
N VAL A 84 -2.73 26.84 -17.36
CA VAL A 84 -3.77 27.48 -16.53
C VAL A 84 -3.73 26.99 -15.08
N GLY A 85 -3.01 25.91 -14.82
CA GLY A 85 -3.02 25.20 -13.54
C GLY A 85 -3.97 24.01 -13.54
N ALA A 86 -3.66 23.01 -12.71
CA ALA A 86 -4.49 21.83 -12.52
C ALA A 86 -5.64 22.12 -11.52
N ARG A 87 -6.74 21.37 -11.64
CA ARG A 87 -7.90 21.47 -10.72
C ARG A 87 -7.50 21.25 -9.25
N THR A 88 -6.61 20.30 -9.02
CA THR A 88 -6.06 19.97 -7.70
C THR A 88 -4.57 19.62 -7.83
N SER A 89 -3.87 19.50 -6.70
CA SER A 89 -2.47 19.02 -6.67
C SER A 89 -2.32 17.56 -7.09
N TYR A 90 -3.41 16.79 -7.04
CA TYR A 90 -3.42 15.36 -7.33
C TYR A 90 -3.64 15.09 -8.82
N ALA A 91 -2.58 14.66 -9.52
CA ALA A 91 -2.67 14.33 -10.94
C ALA A 91 -3.42 13.02 -11.19
N GLY A 92 -3.37 12.04 -10.27
CA GLY A 92 -3.93 10.70 -10.44
C GLY A 92 -3.14 9.79 -11.38
N SER A 93 -3.58 8.54 -11.48
CA SER A 93 -2.97 7.50 -12.31
C SER A 93 -3.93 6.95 -13.36
N GLU A 94 -3.35 6.44 -14.44
CA GLU A 94 -4.04 5.77 -15.54
C GLU A 94 -3.63 4.30 -15.58
N ILE A 95 -4.53 3.45 -16.06
CA ILE A 95 -4.31 2.01 -16.18
C ILE A 95 -4.34 1.60 -17.64
N TYR A 96 -3.30 0.86 -18.02
CA TYR A 96 -3.17 0.19 -19.29
C TYR A 96 -3.22 -1.32 -19.06
N ILE A 97 -3.93 -2.02 -19.92
CA ILE A 97 -3.98 -3.48 -19.95
C ILE A 97 -3.24 -3.97 -21.18
N SER A 98 -2.32 -4.91 -20.98
CA SER A 98 -1.73 -5.72 -22.05
C SER A 98 -2.38 -7.10 -22.02
N LEU A 99 -2.74 -7.61 -23.19
CA LEU A 99 -3.30 -8.95 -23.35
C LEU A 99 -2.21 -9.91 -23.80
N SER A 100 -2.32 -11.17 -23.41
CA SER A 100 -1.45 -12.24 -23.89
C SER A 100 -2.21 -13.55 -23.82
N ASP A 101 -2.43 -14.18 -24.97
CA ASP A 101 -3.09 -15.48 -25.05
C ASP A 101 -2.10 -16.56 -25.52
N PRO A 102 -1.77 -17.56 -24.69
CA PRO A 102 -0.92 -18.68 -25.08
C PRO A 102 -1.54 -19.58 -26.16
N GLY A 103 -2.88 -19.67 -26.22
CA GLY A 103 -3.62 -20.53 -27.16
C GLY A 103 -3.89 -19.87 -28.52
N ALA A 104 -3.91 -18.53 -28.57
CA ALA A 104 -4.14 -17.75 -29.79
C ALA A 104 -3.37 -16.41 -29.73
N PRO A 105 -2.05 -16.38 -30.01
CA PRO A 105 -1.26 -15.16 -29.89
C PRO A 105 -1.60 -14.13 -30.99
N PRO A 106 -1.72 -12.82 -30.67
CA PRO A 106 -1.62 -12.21 -29.34
C PRO A 106 -2.93 -12.28 -28.52
N VAL A 107 -4.08 -12.38 -29.19
CA VAL A 107 -5.43 -12.52 -28.62
C VAL A 107 -6.33 -13.30 -29.60
N HIS A 108 -7.39 -13.95 -29.11
CA HIS A 108 -8.39 -14.60 -29.95
C HIS A 108 -8.99 -13.62 -31.01
N PRO A 109 -9.05 -13.99 -32.31
CA PRO A 109 -9.37 -13.08 -33.42
C PRO A 109 -10.79 -12.52 -33.40
N GLU A 110 -11.71 -13.20 -32.71
CA GLU A 110 -13.08 -12.70 -32.56
C GLU A 110 -13.18 -11.57 -31.50
N VAL A 111 -12.17 -11.38 -30.64
CA VAL A 111 -12.20 -10.37 -29.59
C VAL A 111 -11.89 -9.00 -30.20
N CYS A 112 -12.92 -8.15 -30.28
CA CYS A 112 -12.82 -6.78 -30.80
C CYS A 112 -12.85 -5.72 -29.68
N GLN A 113 -13.44 -6.06 -28.53
CA GLN A 113 -13.63 -5.11 -27.42
C GLN A 113 -13.39 -5.77 -26.06
N LEU A 114 -12.91 -4.99 -25.10
CA LEU A 114 -12.82 -5.40 -23.70
C LEU A 114 -13.88 -4.71 -22.86
N GLY A 115 -14.54 -5.49 -22.00
CA GLY A 115 -15.28 -5.00 -20.85
C GLY A 115 -14.48 -5.24 -19.58
N VAL A 116 -14.18 -4.18 -18.85
CA VAL A 116 -13.41 -4.27 -17.61
C VAL A 116 -14.30 -3.89 -16.43
N ARG A 117 -14.44 -4.81 -15.47
CA ARG A 117 -15.07 -4.53 -14.18
C ARG A 117 -13.99 -4.16 -13.17
N VAL A 118 -14.17 -3.04 -12.49
CA VAL A 118 -13.16 -2.51 -11.57
C VAL A 118 -13.78 -2.09 -10.24
N LEU A 119 -12.92 -1.95 -9.24
CA LEU A 119 -13.16 -1.04 -8.12
C LEU A 119 -12.59 0.34 -8.49
N ALA A 120 -13.42 1.37 -8.36
CA ALA A 120 -13.10 2.75 -8.66
C ALA A 120 -13.10 3.61 -7.40
N THR A 121 -12.38 4.72 -7.45
CA THR A 121 -12.41 5.81 -6.46
C THR A 121 -12.82 7.10 -7.16
N ASN A 122 -13.28 8.08 -6.38
CA ASN A 122 -13.64 9.43 -6.84
C ASN A 122 -12.42 10.36 -7.08
N ARG A 123 -11.22 9.80 -7.30
CA ARG A 123 -9.98 10.55 -7.56
C ARG A 123 -9.80 11.75 -6.61
N ASP A 124 -9.69 12.96 -7.15
CA ASP A 124 -9.49 14.23 -6.45
C ASP A 124 -10.79 14.95 -6.04
N LEU A 125 -11.97 14.43 -6.41
CA LEU A 125 -13.25 15.03 -6.01
C LEU A 125 -13.43 15.17 -4.49
N PRO A 126 -12.97 14.23 -3.62
CA PRO A 126 -13.04 14.43 -2.18
C PRO A 126 -12.28 15.67 -1.68
N ILE A 127 -11.28 16.14 -2.42
CA ILE A 127 -10.54 17.37 -2.09
C ILE A 127 -11.45 18.59 -2.28
N THR A 128 -12.29 18.60 -3.32
CA THR A 128 -13.10 19.76 -3.73
C THR A 128 -14.55 19.72 -3.27
N MET A 129 -15.01 18.60 -2.68
CA MET A 129 -16.35 18.48 -2.07
C MET A 129 -16.63 19.66 -1.12
N PRO A 130 -17.85 20.12 -0.87
CA PRO A 130 -18.10 21.05 0.24
C PRO A 130 -18.21 20.26 1.56
N THR A 131 -17.61 20.75 2.65
CA THR A 131 -17.72 20.14 4.00
C THR A 131 -17.91 21.24 5.04
N GLY A 132 -18.55 20.91 6.17
CA GLY A 132 -18.85 21.86 7.23
C GLY A 132 -20.08 22.71 6.92
N SER A 133 -21.04 22.20 6.13
CA SER A 133 -22.32 22.91 5.91
C SER A 133 -23.13 22.97 7.20
N ASP A 134 -24.12 23.86 7.35
CA ASP A 134 -24.89 23.90 8.61
C ASP A 134 -25.80 22.68 8.82
N ARG A 135 -26.12 21.93 7.76
CA ARG A 135 -27.08 20.81 7.81
C ARG A 135 -26.43 19.43 7.94
N SER A 136 -25.68 19.02 6.93
CA SER A 136 -25.03 17.70 6.86
C SER A 136 -23.98 17.71 5.76
N ASP A 137 -22.88 16.98 5.94
CA ASP A 137 -21.85 16.83 4.90
C ASP A 137 -22.22 15.74 3.88
N PHE A 138 -23.07 14.78 4.28
CA PHE A 138 -23.55 13.72 3.40
C PHE A 138 -25.07 13.53 3.51
N SER A 139 -25.66 13.07 2.41
CA SER A 139 -27.01 12.54 2.36
C SER A 139 -26.97 11.02 2.46
N LEU A 140 -27.85 10.42 3.27
CA LEU A 140 -28.04 8.99 3.30
C LEU A 140 -28.84 8.51 2.09
N GLU A 141 -28.38 7.44 1.44
CA GLU A 141 -29.16 6.76 0.40
C GLU A 141 -30.30 5.91 1.00
N ALA A 142 -30.13 5.43 2.24
CA ALA A 142 -31.13 4.67 2.96
C ALA A 142 -32.03 5.60 3.81
N SER A 143 -33.32 5.26 3.90
CA SER A 143 -34.23 5.95 4.82
C SER A 143 -33.97 5.48 6.25
N ALA A 144 -33.29 6.32 7.03
CA ALA A 144 -32.98 6.09 8.43
C ALA A 144 -33.14 7.40 9.22
N PRO A 145 -33.56 7.37 10.50
CA PRO A 145 -33.75 8.57 11.31
C PRO A 145 -32.39 9.15 11.77
N VAL A 146 -31.67 9.77 10.84
CA VAL A 146 -30.37 10.41 11.07
C VAL A 146 -30.51 11.92 10.89
N SER A 147 -30.10 12.68 11.90
CA SER A 147 -30.19 14.14 11.89
C SER A 147 -29.12 14.81 11.03
N ALA A 148 -27.86 14.33 11.10
CA ALA A 148 -26.75 14.81 10.30
C ALA A 148 -25.62 13.77 10.21
N VAL A 149 -24.85 13.85 9.12
CA VAL A 149 -23.59 13.09 8.94
C VAL A 149 -22.47 14.10 8.75
N ARG A 150 -21.44 14.03 9.60
CA ARG A 150 -20.34 15.01 9.66
C ARG A 150 -18.99 14.36 9.45
N ILE A 151 -18.05 15.13 8.92
CA ILE A 151 -16.63 14.75 8.86
C ILE A 151 -15.90 15.38 10.05
N GLU A 152 -15.44 14.54 10.97
CA GLU A 152 -14.69 14.98 12.17
C GLU A 152 -13.20 15.30 11.88
N GLY A 153 -12.67 14.83 10.75
CA GLY A 153 -11.26 14.97 10.38
C GLY A 153 -11.02 15.90 9.20
N GLY A 154 -9.80 16.45 9.13
CA GLY A 154 -9.34 17.15 7.92
C GLY A 154 -9.36 16.23 6.69
N ARG A 155 -9.56 16.82 5.52
CA ARG A 155 -9.56 16.09 4.25
C ARG A 155 -8.20 15.51 3.97
N LYS A 156 -8.16 14.22 3.69
CA LYS A 156 -6.95 13.56 3.20
C LYS A 156 -6.86 13.76 1.69
N THR A 157 -5.71 14.25 1.23
CA THR A 157 -5.37 14.20 -0.19
C THR A 157 -5.17 12.74 -0.60
N PRO A 158 -5.73 12.31 -1.75
CA PRO A 158 -5.42 11.00 -2.32
C PRO A 158 -3.91 10.85 -2.52
N TRP A 159 -3.43 9.64 -2.33
CA TRP A 159 -2.01 9.32 -2.52
C TRP A 159 -1.76 8.80 -3.92
N ASN A 160 -0.58 9.13 -4.45
CA ASN A 160 -0.13 8.56 -5.70
C ASN A 160 0.28 7.10 -5.45
N SER A 161 0.21 6.29 -6.51
CA SER A 161 0.73 4.93 -6.47
C SER A 161 2.25 4.93 -6.32
N PHE A 162 2.78 4.17 -5.36
CA PHE A 162 4.23 3.93 -5.17
C PHE A 162 4.84 3.01 -6.23
N ALA A 163 4.03 2.45 -7.13
CA ALA A 163 4.45 1.47 -8.14
C ALA A 163 5.28 2.04 -9.29
N VAL A 164 5.82 3.25 -9.14
CA VAL A 164 6.61 3.95 -10.17
C VAL A 164 7.87 4.49 -9.49
N ASP A 165 9.00 4.41 -10.19
CA ASP A 165 10.30 4.98 -9.81
C ASP A 165 11.07 4.30 -8.64
N GLU A 166 12.09 5.01 -8.15
CA GLU A 166 13.03 4.67 -7.09
C GLU A 166 12.37 4.10 -5.83
N MET A 167 11.18 4.55 -5.46
CA MET A 167 10.46 4.05 -4.28
C MET A 167 10.10 2.57 -4.42
N ALA A 168 9.76 2.11 -5.63
CA ALA A 168 9.49 0.69 -5.89
C ALA A 168 10.77 -0.15 -5.67
N TRP A 169 11.91 0.33 -6.14
CA TRP A 169 13.20 -0.32 -5.91
C TRP A 169 13.60 -0.32 -4.44
N ARG A 170 13.47 0.80 -3.73
CA ARG A 170 13.72 0.86 -2.28
C ARG A 170 12.80 -0.10 -1.51
N THR A 171 11.55 -0.25 -1.95
CA THR A 171 10.60 -1.21 -1.36
C THR A 171 11.02 -2.66 -1.64
N ILE A 172 11.50 -2.98 -2.85
CA ILE A 172 12.05 -4.31 -3.17
C ILE A 172 13.29 -4.58 -2.32
N SER A 173 14.21 -3.63 -2.22
CA SER A 173 15.38 -3.71 -1.33
C SER A 173 14.97 -3.91 0.12
N HIS A 174 13.87 -3.29 0.57
CA HIS A 174 13.30 -3.48 1.90
C HIS A 174 12.80 -4.91 2.15
N PHE A 175 12.17 -5.57 1.17
CA PHE A 175 11.78 -6.97 1.31
C PHE A 175 12.97 -7.95 1.19
N SER A 176 14.04 -7.52 0.52
CA SER A 176 15.30 -8.28 0.39
C SER A 176 16.25 -8.07 1.59
N LEU A 177 15.95 -7.09 2.45
CA LEU A 177 16.83 -6.68 3.54
C LEU A 177 17.02 -7.81 4.56
N ASN A 178 18.24 -8.33 4.62
CA ASN A 178 18.68 -9.19 5.69
C ASN A 178 18.78 -8.36 6.98
N TYR A 179 17.97 -8.71 7.98
CA TYR A 179 17.94 -8.10 9.32
C TYR A 179 19.33 -8.06 10.03
N LEU A 180 20.33 -8.76 9.48
CA LEU A 180 21.73 -8.68 9.88
C LEU A 180 22.32 -7.26 9.82
N SER A 181 21.86 -6.40 8.90
CA SER A 181 22.33 -5.01 8.86
C SER A 181 21.87 -4.16 10.06
N LEU A 182 20.75 -4.53 10.70
CA LEU A 182 20.31 -3.94 11.98
C LEU A 182 21.08 -4.54 13.18
N LEU A 183 21.80 -5.65 12.98
CA LEU A 183 22.60 -6.34 13.99
C LEU A 183 24.08 -5.90 13.98
N GLU A 184 24.54 -5.19 12.95
CA GLU A 184 25.91 -4.69 12.91
C GLU A 184 26.10 -3.58 13.95
N ARG A 185 27.08 -3.79 14.83
CA ARG A 185 27.36 -2.92 15.98
C ARG A 185 27.90 -1.56 15.50
N GLY A 186 27.13 -0.50 15.65
CA GLY A 186 27.57 0.89 15.40
C GLY A 186 26.40 1.86 15.17
N ASP A 187 26.73 3.12 14.82
CA ASP A 187 25.77 4.18 14.50
C ASP A 187 24.91 3.89 13.24
N ASP A 188 25.26 2.84 12.50
CA ASP A 188 24.61 2.46 11.24
C ASP A 188 23.21 1.85 11.44
N GLY A 189 22.97 1.19 12.58
CA GLY A 189 21.67 0.54 12.84
C GLY A 189 20.49 1.52 12.93
N ALA A 190 20.72 2.70 13.52
CA ALA A 190 19.71 3.75 13.57
C ALA A 190 19.48 4.39 12.19
N ALA A 191 20.54 4.57 11.39
CA ALA A 191 20.44 5.06 10.02
C ALA A 191 19.65 4.09 9.13
N GLY A 192 19.94 2.78 9.23
CA GLY A 192 19.21 1.73 8.54
C GLY A 192 17.73 1.69 8.91
N LEU A 193 17.39 1.79 10.21
CA LEU A 193 16.00 1.84 10.66
C LEU A 193 15.28 3.11 10.19
N ARG A 194 15.95 4.27 10.18
CA ARG A 194 15.37 5.51 9.63
C ARG A 194 15.11 5.38 8.12
N GLY A 195 16.08 4.90 7.34
CA GLY A 195 15.90 4.68 5.90
C GLY A 195 14.78 3.68 5.60
N LEU A 196 14.59 2.68 6.45
CA LEU A 196 13.46 1.75 6.38
C LEU A 196 12.12 2.46 6.64
N LEU A 197 12.05 3.26 7.70
CA LEU A 197 10.81 3.95 8.09
C LEU A 197 10.47 5.11 7.15
N GLU A 198 11.46 5.72 6.51
CA GLU A 198 11.28 6.79 5.51
C GLU A 198 10.33 6.36 4.37
N LEU A 199 10.36 5.09 3.97
CA LEU A 199 9.43 4.51 2.98
C LEU A 199 7.96 4.69 3.37
N TYR A 200 7.68 4.78 4.68
CA TYR A 200 6.35 4.88 5.25
C TYR A 200 5.99 6.31 5.71
N THR A 201 6.93 7.26 5.66
CA THR A 201 6.70 8.66 6.11
C THR A 201 5.81 9.46 5.17
N GLN A 202 5.73 9.08 3.89
CA GLN A 202 4.83 9.63 2.84
C GLN A 202 4.54 11.14 2.98
N ASP A 203 5.49 12.00 2.58
CA ASP A 203 5.44 13.48 2.62
C ASP A 203 4.98 14.16 3.94
N ALA A 204 4.66 13.39 4.99
CA ALA A 204 4.22 13.92 6.26
C ALA A 204 5.45 14.36 7.07
N ALA A 205 5.71 15.67 7.06
CA ALA A 205 6.83 16.27 7.77
C ALA A 205 6.83 15.96 9.29
N SER A 206 5.65 15.78 9.90
CA SER A 206 5.55 15.35 11.30
C SER A 206 6.06 13.93 11.51
N ILE A 207 5.67 12.98 10.64
CA ILE A 207 6.12 11.58 10.73
C ILE A 207 7.62 11.49 10.42
N ARG A 208 8.11 12.24 9.43
CA ARG A 208 9.55 12.31 9.13
C ARG A 208 10.36 12.80 10.33
N ARG A 209 9.91 13.87 11.00
CA ARG A 209 10.54 14.35 12.23
C ARG A 209 10.54 13.30 13.34
N GLN A 210 9.47 12.53 13.50
CA GLN A 210 9.43 11.43 14.47
C GLN A 210 10.43 10.31 14.12
N VAL A 211 10.59 9.98 12.83
CA VAL A 211 11.61 9.03 12.35
C VAL A 211 13.02 9.56 12.62
N ASP A 212 13.28 10.85 12.37
CA ASP A 212 14.54 11.50 12.74
C ASP A 212 14.82 11.48 14.25
N GLY A 213 13.78 11.28 15.07
CA GLY A 213 13.87 11.10 16.51
C GLY A 213 14.49 9.78 16.95
N ILE A 214 14.63 8.79 16.06
CA ILE A 214 15.33 7.53 16.33
C ILE A 214 16.83 7.80 16.24
N VAL A 215 17.52 7.67 17.36
CA VAL A 215 18.96 8.02 17.45
C VAL A 215 19.88 6.85 17.73
N GLY A 216 19.35 5.77 18.30
CA GLY A 216 20.12 4.58 18.59
C GLY A 216 19.29 3.33 18.36
N VAL A 217 19.95 2.30 17.85
CA VAL A 217 19.44 0.94 17.84
C VAL A 217 20.56 0.07 18.36
N SER A 218 20.30 -0.68 19.43
CA SER A 218 21.25 -1.67 19.93
C SER A 218 20.54 -3.01 20.07
N THR A 219 21.29 -4.08 19.85
CA THR A 219 20.76 -5.44 19.98
C THR A 219 21.62 -6.25 20.92
N ARG A 220 20.96 -7.11 21.72
CA ARG A 220 21.64 -8.06 22.59
C ARG A 220 20.94 -9.41 22.55
N GLU A 221 21.74 -10.46 22.57
CA GLU A 221 21.21 -11.81 22.70
C GLU A 221 20.67 -12.02 24.11
N ILE A 222 19.50 -12.63 24.22
CA ILE A 222 18.86 -12.97 25.49
C ILE A 222 18.37 -14.41 25.47
N VAL A 223 18.38 -15.05 26.63
CA VAL A 223 17.87 -16.40 26.82
C VAL A 223 16.71 -16.34 27.79
N GLU A 224 15.57 -16.91 27.39
CA GLU A 224 14.40 -16.99 28.25
C GLU A 224 13.80 -18.38 28.24
N ARG A 225 13.12 -18.70 29.35
CA ARG A 225 12.30 -19.90 29.43
C ARG A 225 11.16 -19.82 28.41
N ALA A 226 11.09 -20.78 27.51
CA ALA A 226 10.01 -20.90 26.55
C ALA A 226 8.69 -21.19 27.28
N ARG A 227 7.71 -20.31 27.11
CA ARG A 227 6.34 -20.50 27.62
C ARG A 227 5.56 -21.49 26.73
N ARG A 228 5.82 -22.80 26.85
CA ARG A 228 5.10 -23.87 26.14
C ARG A 228 4.74 -24.97 27.14
N ALA A 229 3.61 -25.66 26.92
CA ALA A 229 3.28 -26.86 27.67
C ALA A 229 4.33 -27.95 27.39
N GLY A 230 4.85 -28.60 28.45
CA GLY A 230 5.91 -29.61 28.35
C GLY A 230 7.13 -29.30 29.24
N PRO A 231 8.27 -29.96 29.00
CA PRO A 231 9.48 -29.77 29.80
C PRO A 231 10.01 -28.32 29.71
N VAL A 232 10.72 -27.90 30.75
CA VAL A 232 11.35 -26.57 30.79
C VAL A 232 12.39 -26.49 29.68
N THR A 233 12.09 -25.69 28.66
CA THR A 233 13.01 -25.42 27.55
C THR A 233 13.41 -23.96 27.56
N PHE A 234 14.63 -23.68 27.13
CA PHE A 234 15.14 -22.33 26.95
C PHE A 234 15.18 -22.01 25.47
N ALA A 235 14.72 -20.81 25.11
CA ALA A 235 14.85 -20.27 23.78
C ALA A 235 15.92 -19.19 23.79
N ARG A 236 16.65 -19.07 22.68
CA ARG A 236 17.47 -17.91 22.39
C ARG A 236 16.59 -16.89 21.67
N GLY A 237 16.78 -15.62 22.00
CA GLY A 237 16.07 -14.52 21.39
C GLY A 237 16.95 -13.29 21.34
N LEU A 238 16.39 -12.23 20.77
CA LEU A 238 17.07 -10.96 20.57
C LEU A 238 16.29 -9.85 21.27
N GLU A 239 16.93 -9.11 22.15
CA GLU A 239 16.41 -7.84 22.63
C GLU A 239 16.90 -6.72 21.73
N VAL A 240 15.97 -5.93 21.22
CA VAL A 240 16.21 -4.76 20.37
C VAL A 240 15.83 -3.53 21.19
N GLU A 241 16.84 -2.75 21.56
CA GLU A 241 16.66 -1.48 22.24
C GLU A 241 16.71 -0.36 21.22
N VAL A 242 15.68 0.48 21.19
CA VAL A 242 15.60 1.65 20.33
C VAL A 242 15.56 2.90 21.20
N THR A 243 16.49 3.81 20.94
CA THR A 243 16.66 5.05 21.67
C THR A 243 16.06 6.20 20.88
N TYR A 244 15.26 7.03 21.55
CA TYR A 244 14.53 8.15 20.94
C TYR A 244 14.87 9.48 21.62
N TYR A 245 14.93 10.57 20.85
CA TYR A 245 14.92 11.94 21.38
C TYR A 245 13.50 12.46 21.52
N ALA A 246 13.10 12.87 22.74
CA ALA A 246 11.74 13.32 23.03
C ALA A 246 11.38 14.62 22.27
N SER A 247 12.38 15.49 22.04
CA SER A 247 12.21 16.78 21.34
C SER A 247 11.67 16.65 19.91
N LYS A 248 11.75 15.46 19.30
CA LYS A 248 11.32 15.18 17.92
C LYS A 248 9.86 14.71 17.79
N PHE A 249 9.15 14.55 18.92
CA PHE A 249 7.78 14.01 18.94
C PHE A 249 6.69 15.07 19.21
N ASP A 250 7.00 16.37 19.09
CA ASP A 250 6.02 17.48 19.21
C ASP A 250 5.18 17.41 20.51
N GLY A 251 5.78 16.99 21.62
CA GLY A 251 5.10 16.84 22.92
C GLY A 251 4.33 15.52 23.09
N MET A 252 4.35 14.64 22.10
CA MET A 252 3.86 13.26 22.22
C MET A 252 4.98 12.32 22.70
N THR A 253 4.60 11.16 23.23
CA THR A 253 5.55 10.09 23.56
C THR A 253 5.86 9.21 22.33
N PRO A 254 7.11 8.72 22.17
CA PRO A 254 7.46 7.74 21.14
C PRO A 254 6.76 6.37 21.33
N TYR A 255 6.03 6.17 22.43
CA TYR A 255 5.38 4.90 22.79
C TYR A 255 4.58 4.25 21.66
N LEU A 256 3.82 5.02 20.87
CA LEU A 256 3.03 4.47 19.76
C LEU A 256 3.93 3.92 18.65
N LEU A 257 4.95 4.69 18.25
CA LEU A 257 5.92 4.27 17.24
C LEU A 257 6.69 3.03 17.72
N ALA A 258 7.13 3.03 18.97
CA ALA A 258 7.82 1.90 19.58
C ALA A 258 6.92 0.65 19.67
N SER A 259 5.63 0.81 19.95
CA SER A 259 4.65 -0.29 19.95
C SER A 259 4.43 -0.88 18.55
N VAL A 260 4.43 -0.05 17.52
CA VAL A 260 4.34 -0.51 16.12
C VAL A 260 5.62 -1.25 15.74
N LEU A 261 6.80 -0.69 16.09
CA LEU A 261 8.09 -1.32 15.86
C LEU A 261 8.19 -2.68 16.55
N ASP A 262 7.66 -2.81 17.76
CA ASP A 262 7.63 -4.09 18.47
C ASP A 262 6.86 -5.18 17.71
N ARG A 263 5.73 -4.81 17.08
CA ARG A 263 4.98 -5.73 16.20
C ARG A 263 5.70 -5.98 14.89
N PHE A 264 6.33 -4.97 14.32
CA PHE A 264 7.09 -5.07 13.08
C PHE A 264 8.28 -6.03 13.24
N LEU A 265 9.12 -5.82 14.25
CA LEU A 265 10.30 -6.62 14.55
C LEU A 265 9.96 -8.09 14.85
N SER A 266 8.81 -8.36 15.47
CA SER A 266 8.36 -9.75 15.69
C SER A 266 8.10 -10.55 14.41
N ARG A 267 7.89 -9.90 13.26
CA ARG A 267 7.66 -10.60 11.99
C ARG A 267 8.95 -11.15 11.37
N TYR A 268 10.11 -10.64 11.77
CA TYR A 268 11.42 -11.00 11.21
C TYR A 268 12.18 -12.01 12.08
N VAL A 269 11.53 -12.55 13.11
CA VAL A 269 12.10 -13.55 14.00
C VAL A 269 12.27 -14.88 13.27
N SER A 270 13.46 -15.48 13.36
CA SER A 270 13.71 -16.81 12.83
C SER A 270 12.89 -17.88 13.55
N VAL A 271 12.68 -19.01 12.86
CA VAL A 271 11.99 -20.16 13.43
C VAL A 271 12.67 -20.59 14.74
N ASN A 272 11.89 -20.81 15.81
CA ASN A 272 12.35 -21.15 17.17
C ASN A 272 13.10 -20.05 17.94
N SER A 273 13.02 -18.80 17.49
CA SER A 273 13.55 -17.63 18.21
C SER A 273 12.41 -16.74 18.75
N PHE A 274 12.77 -15.72 19.52
CA PHE A 274 11.85 -14.66 19.93
C PHE A 274 12.55 -13.30 19.86
N THR A 275 11.77 -12.22 19.71
CA THR A 275 12.25 -10.85 19.88
C THR A 275 11.63 -10.20 21.08
N ARG A 276 12.37 -9.26 21.68
CA ARG A 276 11.87 -8.37 22.70
C ARG A 276 12.25 -6.95 22.32
N SER A 277 11.32 -6.04 22.40
CA SER A 277 11.56 -4.63 22.07
C SER A 277 11.67 -3.82 23.34
N LYS A 278 12.58 -2.85 23.36
CA LYS A 278 12.78 -1.92 24.45
C LYS A 278 12.88 -0.50 23.90
N MET A 279 12.12 0.41 24.46
CA MET A 279 12.17 1.84 24.18
C MET A 279 12.93 2.53 25.29
N VAL A 280 13.87 3.40 24.91
CA VAL A 280 14.62 4.26 25.84
C VAL A 280 14.50 5.70 25.38
N VAL A 281 14.15 6.59 26.29
CA VAL A 281 14.08 8.05 26.04
C VAL A 281 14.97 8.76 27.06
N PRO A 282 16.25 9.04 26.73
CA PRO A 282 17.21 9.58 27.69
C PRO A 282 16.77 10.89 28.34
N ASP A 283 16.18 11.80 27.57
CA ASP A 283 15.77 13.14 28.03
C ASP A 283 14.73 13.10 29.16
N SER A 284 13.85 12.08 29.17
CA SER A 284 12.77 11.92 30.15
C SER A 284 13.04 10.82 31.17
N GLY A 285 14.04 9.96 30.90
CA GLY A 285 14.28 8.73 31.66
C GLY A 285 13.24 7.62 31.42
N GLU A 286 12.32 7.79 30.47
CA GLU A 286 11.28 6.80 30.19
C GLU A 286 11.89 5.54 29.55
N VAL A 287 11.60 4.38 30.14
CA VAL A 287 12.00 3.07 29.62
C VAL A 287 10.79 2.15 29.61
N VAL A 288 10.47 1.64 28.43
CA VAL A 288 9.37 0.68 28.24
C VAL A 288 9.92 -0.58 27.61
N THR A 289 9.61 -1.74 28.21
CA THR A 289 10.00 -3.05 27.69
C THR A 289 8.74 -3.85 27.36
N TRP A 290 8.60 -4.27 26.10
CA TRP A 290 7.50 -5.12 25.68
C TRP A 290 7.77 -6.59 26.02
N PRO A 291 6.73 -7.42 26.19
CA PRO A 291 6.91 -8.85 26.42
C PRO A 291 7.49 -9.53 25.18
N SER A 292 8.28 -10.58 25.41
CA SER A 292 8.91 -11.37 24.36
C SER A 292 7.89 -11.96 23.38
N ARG A 293 8.09 -11.71 22.09
CA ARG A 293 7.23 -12.14 20.99
C ARG A 293 7.88 -13.24 20.18
N ARG A 294 7.13 -14.32 19.96
CA ARG A 294 7.51 -15.35 18.99
C ARG A 294 7.22 -14.84 17.58
N GLY A 295 8.02 -15.27 16.61
CA GLY A 295 7.71 -15.07 15.20
C GLY A 295 6.36 -15.66 14.83
N ASN A 296 5.71 -15.07 13.82
CA ASN A 296 4.43 -15.55 13.28
C ASN A 296 4.58 -16.78 12.35
N LEU A 297 5.78 -17.36 12.25
CA LEU A 297 6.00 -18.60 11.52
C LEU A 297 5.58 -19.76 12.41
N GLU A 298 4.34 -20.24 12.24
CA GLU A 298 3.95 -21.55 12.73
C GLU A 298 4.84 -22.61 12.03
N LEU A 299 5.36 -23.53 12.84
CA LEU A 299 6.05 -24.72 12.33
C LEU A 299 5.03 -25.57 11.56
N ILE A 300 5.37 -25.93 10.32
CA ILE A 300 4.74 -27.04 9.59
C ILE A 300 5.00 -28.34 10.36
#